data_AF-B7QFK2-F1
#
_entry.id   AF-B7QFK2-F1
#
_cell.length_a   1.000
_cell.length_b   1.000
_cell.length_c   1.000
_cell.angle_alpha   90.00
_cell.angle_beta   90.00
_cell.angle_gamma   90.00
#
_symmetry.space_group_name_H-M   'P 1'
#
loop_
_entity.id
_entity.type
_entity.pdbx_description
1 polymer ?
#
loop_
_entity_poly.entity_id
_entity_poly.type
_entity_poly.pdbx_seq_one_letter_code
_entity_poly.pdbx_strand_id
1 'polypeptide(L)'
;MCLLLSGRVQDEKTELKSMAEMKARTYYYSCLDKNETVEALGKKPIVNLLDIVGGWNVSGNYSTDTWDLQEALHLIHNVYSRSGLFSWAVGEDDRNSSRHILQVDQGGLILPSRDYYLDKAADDKVLTAYLSYMTAIGVLLGGEEASVKAQMQDVIDFEKRLANITVPAEERRDDERLYHKMTVAELQTGAPLLNWTAYFNSAFSQINKTIPDTQEVVVYAPEYMANMTDLVREYLASSKGKVIICNYLAWSMVHSMVSYLSEPFREASKVLRKALMGSDGSDTAWRYCVTDTNAVIGFALGAMFVREVFDGDSKPLAQNMIQEVKDAFKNNLPMLKWMDRETRELAKEKADAITDMIGFPDFITDPKKLDEKYKGLEFEENEYFENNIRVSQFLLRKNMQRLYRPSNKTEWEMTPTTVNAYYTPTKNQIVFPAGILQAPFYDPNYP
;
A
#
# COMPACT_ATOMS: atom_id res chain seq x y z
N MET A 1 -5.26 19.50 -12.29
CA MET A 1 -4.09 18.75 -11.76
C MET A 1 -3.49 17.74 -12.72
N CYS A 2 -4.13 16.60 -13.04
CA CYS A 2 -3.52 15.57 -13.89
C CYS A 2 -3.11 16.10 -15.28
N LEU A 3 -3.90 16.99 -15.89
CA LEU A 3 -3.55 17.65 -17.16
C LEU A 3 -2.27 18.49 -17.05
N LEU A 4 -2.11 19.23 -15.95
CA LEU A 4 -0.93 20.07 -15.72
C LEU A 4 0.32 19.21 -15.55
N LEU A 5 0.24 18.16 -14.72
CA LEU A 5 1.33 17.19 -14.54
C LEU A 5 1.67 16.47 -15.84
N SER A 6 0.66 16.02 -16.59
CA SER A 6 0.86 15.38 -17.89
C SER A 6 1.61 16.29 -18.86
N GLY A 7 1.22 17.57 -18.94
CA GLY A 7 1.91 18.54 -19.77
C GLY A 7 3.38 18.68 -19.40
N ARG A 8 3.71 18.74 -18.11
CA ARG A 8 5.09 18.92 -17.63
C ARG A 8 5.97 17.69 -17.80
N VAL A 9 5.41 16.50 -17.56
CA VAL A 9 6.18 15.26 -17.69
C VAL A 9 6.42 14.92 -19.17
N GLN A 10 5.47 15.23 -20.05
CA GLN A 10 5.57 14.96 -21.49
C GLN A 10 6.31 16.04 -22.29
N ASP A 11 6.27 17.30 -21.86
CA ASP A 11 6.88 18.40 -22.62
C ASP A 11 8.40 18.33 -22.49
N GLU A 12 9.07 17.95 -23.58
CA GLU A 12 10.53 17.89 -23.70
C GLU A 12 11.21 19.24 -23.42
N LYS A 13 10.48 20.36 -23.53
CA LYS A 13 10.96 21.70 -23.19
C LYS A 13 10.91 22.00 -21.69
N THR A 14 10.28 21.16 -20.88
CA THR A 14 10.26 21.34 -19.43
C THR A 14 11.67 21.12 -18.88
N GLU A 15 12.26 22.17 -18.32
CA GLU A 15 13.54 22.11 -17.63
C GLU A 15 13.40 21.29 -16.34
N LEU A 16 14.04 20.12 -16.31
CA LEU A 16 14.08 19.25 -15.13
C LEU A 16 15.23 19.65 -14.22
N LYS A 17 14.91 19.95 -12.96
CA LYS A 17 15.87 20.55 -12.02
C LYS A 17 16.65 19.55 -11.17
N SER A 18 16.30 18.25 -11.24
CA SER A 18 16.87 17.19 -10.41
C SER A 18 16.90 15.84 -11.12
N MET A 19 17.72 14.90 -10.64
CA MET A 19 17.70 13.51 -11.13
C MET A 19 16.37 12.82 -10.82
N ALA A 20 15.76 13.12 -9.68
CA ALA A 20 14.45 12.60 -9.29
C ALA A 20 13.34 13.01 -10.27
N GLU A 21 13.39 14.25 -10.77
CA GLU A 21 12.48 14.72 -11.82
C GLU A 21 12.68 13.96 -13.14
N MET A 22 13.94 13.67 -13.51
CA MET A 22 14.23 12.81 -14.67
C MET A 22 13.71 11.39 -14.49
N LYS A 23 13.92 10.79 -13.31
CA LYS A 23 13.38 9.48 -12.95
C LYS A 23 11.86 9.42 -13.07
N ALA A 24 11.17 10.46 -12.60
CA ALA A 24 9.71 10.54 -12.72
C ALA A 24 9.25 10.52 -14.19
N ARG A 25 9.97 11.22 -15.08
CA ARG A 25 9.69 11.20 -16.51
C ARG A 25 9.98 9.85 -17.15
N THR A 26 11.12 9.23 -16.83
CA THR A 26 11.47 7.88 -17.30
C THR A 26 10.42 6.85 -16.89
N TYR A 27 9.99 6.88 -15.62
CA TYR A 27 8.93 6.00 -15.14
C TYR A 27 7.60 6.24 -15.88
N TYR A 28 7.21 7.51 -16.04
CA TYR A 28 6.00 7.87 -16.78
C TYR A 28 6.02 7.35 -18.22
N TYR A 29 7.15 7.46 -18.92
CA TYR A 29 7.27 6.93 -20.28
C TYR A 29 7.26 5.41 -20.32
N SER A 30 7.82 4.74 -19.31
CA SER A 30 7.68 3.28 -19.19
C SER A 30 6.23 2.84 -19.04
N CYS A 31 5.43 3.55 -18.25
CA CYS A 31 4.01 3.26 -18.12
C CYS A 31 3.23 3.50 -19.42
N LEU A 32 3.54 4.59 -20.12
CA LEU A 32 2.84 4.95 -21.34
C LEU A 32 3.11 3.96 -22.49
N ASP A 33 4.24 3.23 -22.41
CA ASP A 33 4.61 2.12 -23.28
C ASP A 33 4.50 2.47 -24.78
N LYS A 34 5.05 3.61 -25.19
CA LYS A 34 4.94 4.11 -26.57
C LYS A 34 5.53 3.17 -27.63
N ASN A 35 6.41 2.26 -27.23
CA ASN A 35 7.04 1.27 -28.08
C ASN A 35 6.44 -0.13 -27.95
N GLU A 36 5.31 -0.25 -27.24
CA GLU A 36 4.54 -1.48 -27.07
C GLU A 36 5.36 -2.64 -26.45
N THR A 37 6.32 -2.31 -25.57
CA THR A 37 7.17 -3.32 -24.91
C THR A 37 6.34 -4.20 -23.96
N VAL A 38 5.43 -3.61 -23.18
CA VAL A 38 4.56 -4.37 -22.25
C VAL A 38 3.64 -5.30 -23.05
N GLU A 39 3.13 -4.83 -24.18
CA GLU A 39 2.29 -5.63 -25.08
C GLU A 39 3.07 -6.79 -25.71
N ALA A 40 4.30 -6.54 -26.17
CA ALA A 40 5.17 -7.57 -26.74
C ALA A 40 5.65 -8.61 -25.71
N LEU A 41 5.85 -8.22 -24.45
CA LEU A 41 6.21 -9.12 -23.35
C LEU A 41 5.05 -10.01 -22.93
N GLY A 42 3.82 -9.50 -23.00
CA GLY A 42 2.61 -10.25 -22.69
C GLY A 42 2.65 -10.83 -21.27
N LYS A 43 2.54 -12.16 -21.17
CA LYS A 43 2.56 -12.89 -19.89
C LYS A 43 3.95 -13.21 -19.34
N LYS A 44 5.03 -13.02 -20.12
CA LYS A 44 6.38 -13.50 -19.77
C LYS A 44 6.86 -12.99 -18.40
N PRO A 45 6.71 -11.69 -18.04
CA PRO A 45 7.25 -11.18 -16.78
C PRO A 45 6.62 -11.85 -15.56
N ILE A 46 5.30 -12.03 -15.56
CA ILE A 46 4.60 -12.68 -14.44
C ILE A 46 4.85 -14.19 -14.38
N VAL A 47 5.01 -14.88 -15.52
CA VAL A 47 5.36 -16.31 -15.54
C VAL A 47 6.75 -16.53 -14.94
N ASN A 48 7.75 -15.75 -15.35
CA ASN A 48 9.11 -15.83 -14.79
C ASN A 48 9.11 -15.60 -13.28
N LEU A 49 8.29 -14.67 -12.81
CA LEU A 49 8.16 -14.36 -11.40
C LEU A 49 7.49 -15.50 -10.62
N LEU A 50 6.42 -16.10 -11.17
CA LEU A 50 5.76 -17.25 -10.59
C LEU A 50 6.72 -18.44 -10.44
N ASP A 51 7.58 -18.66 -11.42
CA ASP A 51 8.59 -19.73 -11.37
C ASP A 51 9.60 -19.53 -10.23
N ILE A 52 9.95 -18.28 -9.91
CA ILE A 52 10.82 -17.94 -8.78
C ILE A 52 10.14 -18.22 -7.44
N VAL A 53 8.84 -17.93 -7.32
CA VAL A 53 8.09 -18.06 -6.04
C VAL A 53 7.52 -19.45 -5.78
N GLY A 54 7.99 -20.47 -6.50
CA GLY A 54 7.61 -21.87 -6.31
C GLY A 54 6.50 -22.37 -7.24
N GLY A 55 6.18 -21.59 -8.28
CA GLY A 55 5.24 -21.93 -9.35
C GLY A 55 3.78 -21.70 -8.99
N TRP A 56 2.92 -22.01 -9.95
CA TRP A 56 1.46 -21.99 -9.77
C TRP A 56 0.84 -23.22 -10.45
N ASN A 57 0.00 -23.96 -9.73
CA ASN A 57 -0.65 -25.17 -10.24
C ASN A 57 -1.49 -24.92 -11.51
N VAL A 58 -2.01 -23.70 -11.67
CA VAL A 58 -2.74 -23.27 -12.87
C VAL A 58 -1.84 -23.15 -14.10
N SER A 59 -0.60 -22.66 -13.95
CA SER A 59 0.34 -22.45 -15.06
C SER A 59 1.35 -23.59 -15.26
N GLY A 60 1.31 -24.62 -14.41
CA GLY A 60 1.96 -25.93 -14.62
C GLY A 60 3.32 -26.15 -13.94
N ASN A 61 3.97 -25.11 -13.41
CA ASN A 61 5.31 -25.21 -12.80
C ASN A 61 5.28 -25.44 -11.27
N TYR A 62 4.32 -26.21 -10.76
CA TYR A 62 4.14 -26.45 -9.33
C TYR A 62 4.30 -27.93 -8.96
N SER A 63 4.99 -28.19 -7.84
CA SER A 63 5.08 -29.51 -7.23
C SER A 63 4.76 -29.45 -5.74
N THR A 64 3.82 -30.29 -5.31
CA THR A 64 3.38 -30.34 -3.90
C THR A 64 4.47 -30.87 -2.96
N ASP A 65 5.43 -31.63 -3.48
CA ASP A 65 6.49 -32.26 -2.70
C ASP A 65 7.63 -31.29 -2.35
N THR A 66 7.86 -30.30 -3.20
CA THR A 66 8.95 -29.32 -3.03
C THR A 66 8.47 -27.96 -2.52
N TRP A 67 7.17 -27.71 -2.55
CA TRP A 67 6.61 -26.43 -2.15
C TRP A 67 6.61 -26.26 -0.62
N ASP A 68 7.14 -25.14 -0.16
CA ASP A 68 7.23 -24.76 1.25
C ASP A 68 6.52 -23.41 1.48
N LEU A 69 5.64 -23.36 2.47
CA LEU A 69 4.87 -22.15 2.79
C LEU A 69 5.78 -21.01 3.25
N GLN A 70 6.77 -21.31 4.08
CA GLN A 70 7.62 -20.29 4.66
C GLN A 70 8.48 -19.61 3.60
N GLU A 71 9.04 -20.40 2.67
CA GLU A 71 9.77 -19.86 1.53
C GLU A 71 8.88 -19.06 0.58
N ALA A 72 7.66 -19.52 0.31
CA ALA A 72 6.70 -18.75 -0.49
C ALA A 72 6.40 -17.39 0.15
N LEU A 73 6.14 -17.34 1.46
CA LEU A 73 5.89 -16.09 2.17
C LEU A 73 7.14 -15.20 2.29
N HIS A 74 8.33 -15.78 2.41
CA HIS A 74 9.58 -15.01 2.33
C HIS A 74 9.68 -14.25 1.01
N LEU A 75 9.44 -14.92 -0.11
CA LEU A 75 9.54 -14.29 -1.41
C LEU A 75 8.42 -13.25 -1.61
N ILE A 76 7.17 -13.62 -1.33
CA ILE A 76 6.02 -12.74 -1.55
C ILE A 76 6.10 -11.50 -0.66
N HIS A 77 6.33 -11.65 0.66
CA HIS A 77 6.35 -10.52 1.59
C HIS A 77 7.71 -9.82 1.60
N ASN A 78 8.79 -10.58 1.78
CA ASN A 78 10.10 -10.00 2.12
C ASN A 78 10.94 -9.66 0.89
N VAL A 79 10.62 -10.17 -0.30
CA VAL A 79 11.33 -9.80 -1.55
C VAL A 79 10.46 -8.94 -2.44
N TYR A 80 9.19 -9.30 -2.64
CA TYR A 80 8.30 -8.58 -3.56
C TYR A 80 7.31 -7.65 -2.87
N SER A 81 7.28 -7.57 -1.54
CA SER A 81 6.41 -6.67 -0.78
C SER A 81 4.93 -6.79 -1.19
N ARG A 82 4.45 -8.02 -1.35
CA ARG A 82 3.05 -8.35 -1.66
C ARG A 82 2.33 -8.92 -0.44
N SER A 83 1.01 -9.01 -0.53
CA SER A 83 0.12 -9.42 0.56
C SER A 83 -0.18 -10.92 0.50
N GLY A 84 -0.42 -11.54 1.65
CA GLY A 84 -0.90 -12.91 1.75
C GLY A 84 -1.00 -13.35 3.21
N LEU A 85 -2.16 -13.86 3.63
CA LEU A 85 -2.45 -14.31 5.01
C LEU A 85 -2.35 -13.26 6.13
N PHE A 86 -1.33 -12.41 6.14
CA PHE A 86 -1.10 -11.35 7.12
C PHE A 86 -0.25 -10.26 6.50
N SER A 87 -0.11 -9.12 7.18
CA SER A 87 0.81 -8.06 6.77
C SER A 87 1.78 -7.72 7.89
N TRP A 88 2.95 -7.19 7.51
CA TRP A 88 3.88 -6.63 8.47
C TRP A 88 4.53 -5.37 7.90
N ALA A 89 4.89 -4.46 8.80
CA ALA A 89 5.60 -3.24 8.47
C ALA A 89 6.42 -2.74 9.67
N VAL A 90 7.24 -1.72 9.44
CA VAL A 90 7.80 -0.87 10.47
C VAL A 90 7.05 0.47 10.47
N GLY A 91 6.39 0.78 11.57
CA GLY A 91 5.63 2.02 11.77
C GLY A 91 6.01 2.73 13.07
N GLU A 92 5.48 3.93 13.29
CA GLU A 92 5.57 4.63 14.56
C GLU A 92 4.93 3.80 15.69
N ASP A 93 5.55 3.77 16.87
CA ASP A 93 4.97 3.09 18.03
C ASP A 93 3.86 3.97 18.65
N ASP A 94 2.62 3.47 18.67
CA ASP A 94 1.45 4.22 19.15
C ASP A 94 1.59 4.69 20.61
N ARG A 95 2.32 3.92 21.43
CA ARG A 95 2.60 4.27 22.83
C ARG A 95 3.94 4.97 23.03
N ASN A 96 4.76 5.11 21.98
CA ASN A 96 5.99 5.89 21.99
C ASN A 96 6.32 6.45 20.59
N SER A 97 5.69 7.56 20.23
CA SER A 97 5.83 8.15 18.90
C SER A 97 7.22 8.71 18.55
N SER A 98 8.19 8.65 19.47
CA SER A 98 9.58 9.02 19.21
C SER A 98 10.38 7.93 18.47
N ARG A 99 9.88 6.69 18.45
CA ARG A 99 10.55 5.53 17.83
C ARG A 99 9.63 4.81 16.84
N HIS A 100 10.23 3.87 16.11
CA HIS A 100 9.50 2.92 15.29
C HIS A 100 9.50 1.53 15.93
N ILE A 101 8.52 0.70 15.59
CA ILE A 101 8.37 -0.68 16.05
C ILE A 101 7.92 -1.58 14.90
N LEU A 102 8.21 -2.88 14.99
CA LEU A 102 7.59 -3.87 14.10
C LEU A 102 6.10 -3.94 14.37
N GLN A 103 5.31 -4.01 13.32
CA GLN A 103 3.85 -4.11 13.36
C GLN A 103 3.42 -5.31 12.53
N VAL A 104 2.53 -6.15 13.07
CA VAL A 104 1.90 -7.28 12.38
C VAL A 104 0.40 -7.15 12.51
N ASP A 105 -0.32 -7.37 11.42
CA ASP A 105 -1.76 -7.24 11.38
C ASP A 105 -2.42 -8.26 10.45
N GLN A 106 -3.73 -8.39 10.58
CA GLN A 106 -4.56 -9.19 9.69
C GLN A 106 -4.42 -8.72 8.24
N GLY A 107 -4.58 -9.63 7.28
CA GLY A 107 -4.44 -9.31 5.87
C GLY A 107 -5.01 -10.39 4.96
N GLY A 108 -4.53 -10.41 3.72
CA GLY A 108 -4.75 -11.54 2.83
C GLY A 108 -6.12 -11.62 2.13
N LEU A 109 -7.07 -10.74 2.40
CA LEU A 109 -8.27 -10.63 1.57
C LEU A 109 -7.99 -9.77 0.33
N ILE A 110 -8.45 -10.24 -0.83
CA ILE A 110 -8.28 -9.52 -2.11
C ILE A 110 -9.43 -8.54 -2.35
N LEU A 111 -10.66 -8.91 -1.98
CA LEU A 111 -11.77 -7.97 -2.03
C LEU A 111 -11.65 -6.93 -0.90
N PRO A 112 -12.16 -5.69 -1.10
CA PRO A 112 -11.88 -4.57 -0.20
C PRO A 112 -12.41 -4.70 1.23
N SER A 113 -13.40 -5.56 1.45
CA SER A 113 -13.99 -5.83 2.78
C SER A 113 -14.29 -7.32 2.93
N ARG A 114 -14.23 -7.81 4.17
CA ARG A 114 -14.70 -9.15 4.54
C ARG A 114 -16.18 -9.37 4.19
N ASP A 115 -16.97 -8.30 4.17
CA ASP A 115 -18.42 -8.40 3.97
C ASP A 115 -18.78 -8.93 2.58
N TYR A 116 -17.95 -8.66 1.56
CA TYR A 116 -18.11 -9.21 0.20
C TYR A 116 -18.01 -10.73 0.11
N TYR A 117 -17.55 -11.39 1.18
CA TYR A 117 -17.45 -12.85 1.28
C TYR A 117 -18.55 -13.46 2.14
N LEU A 118 -19.23 -12.66 2.97
CA LEU A 118 -20.10 -13.13 4.06
C LEU A 118 -21.58 -12.76 3.87
N ASP A 119 -21.90 -11.68 3.14
CA ASP A 119 -23.27 -11.18 2.97
C ASP A 119 -24.01 -11.78 1.74
N LYS A 120 -24.85 -12.77 2.00
CA LYS A 120 -25.59 -13.53 0.98
C LYS A 120 -26.47 -12.70 0.02
N ALA A 121 -26.90 -11.48 0.37
CA ALA A 121 -27.89 -10.73 -0.42
C ALA A 121 -27.28 -9.79 -1.47
N ALA A 122 -26.07 -9.27 -1.25
CA ALA A 122 -25.36 -8.38 -2.16
C ALA A 122 -24.28 -9.12 -3.00
N ASP A 123 -23.84 -10.30 -2.54
CA ASP A 123 -22.56 -10.93 -2.92
C ASP A 123 -22.52 -11.71 -4.24
N ASP A 124 -23.64 -12.17 -4.79
CA ASP A 124 -23.57 -13.11 -5.92
C ASP A 124 -22.94 -12.45 -7.16
N LYS A 125 -23.19 -11.15 -7.38
CA LYS A 125 -22.63 -10.43 -8.53
C LYS A 125 -21.12 -10.18 -8.39
N VAL A 126 -20.65 -9.81 -7.21
CA VAL A 126 -19.23 -9.48 -6.98
C VAL A 126 -18.40 -10.76 -6.97
N LEU A 127 -18.83 -11.80 -6.24
CA LEU A 127 -18.13 -13.09 -6.22
C LEU A 127 -18.15 -13.78 -7.60
N THR A 128 -19.25 -13.67 -8.35
CA THR A 128 -19.29 -14.18 -9.73
C THR A 128 -18.33 -13.40 -10.64
N ALA A 129 -18.29 -12.07 -10.54
CA ALA A 129 -17.35 -11.24 -11.29
C ALA A 129 -15.89 -11.54 -10.91
N TYR A 130 -15.64 -11.78 -9.63
CA TYR A 130 -14.34 -12.13 -9.10
C TYR A 130 -13.86 -13.49 -9.62
N LEU A 131 -14.71 -14.53 -9.54
CA LEU A 131 -14.40 -15.85 -10.10
C LEU A 131 -14.16 -15.78 -11.62
N SER A 132 -14.97 -15.01 -12.34
CA SER A 132 -14.81 -14.79 -13.78
C SER A 132 -13.45 -14.15 -14.11
N TYR A 133 -13.08 -13.11 -13.35
CA TYR A 133 -11.78 -12.45 -13.47
C TYR A 133 -10.62 -13.40 -13.16
N MET A 134 -10.66 -14.14 -12.05
CA MET A 134 -9.65 -15.14 -11.71
C MET A 134 -9.51 -16.20 -12.82
N THR A 135 -10.64 -16.66 -13.37
CA THR A 135 -10.67 -17.64 -14.46
C THR A 135 -10.02 -17.10 -15.73
N ALA A 136 -10.39 -15.88 -16.13
CA ALA A 136 -9.82 -15.22 -17.32
C ALA A 136 -8.29 -15.08 -17.21
N ILE A 137 -7.78 -14.66 -16.05
CA ILE A 137 -6.34 -14.53 -15.81
C ILE A 137 -5.64 -15.89 -15.87
N GLY A 138 -6.20 -16.92 -15.24
CA GLY A 138 -5.62 -18.26 -15.29
C GLY A 138 -5.57 -18.84 -16.72
N VAL A 139 -6.59 -18.58 -17.54
CA VAL A 139 -6.59 -18.96 -18.97
C VAL A 139 -5.54 -18.19 -19.75
N LEU A 140 -5.41 -16.87 -19.55
CA LEU A 140 -4.35 -16.08 -20.18
C LEU A 140 -2.94 -16.59 -19.84
N LEU A 141 -2.77 -17.17 -18.65
CA LEU A 141 -1.51 -17.77 -18.22
C LEU A 141 -1.28 -19.19 -18.77
N GLY A 142 -2.29 -19.81 -19.36
CA GLY A 142 -2.20 -21.10 -20.07
C GLY A 142 -2.93 -22.25 -19.39
N GLY A 143 -3.72 -21.99 -18.35
CA GLY A 143 -4.57 -22.99 -17.71
C GLY A 143 -5.81 -23.34 -18.56
N GLU A 144 -6.31 -24.57 -18.39
CA GLU A 144 -7.57 -25.02 -19.00
C GLU A 144 -8.76 -24.44 -18.23
N GLU A 145 -9.73 -23.83 -18.93
CA GLU A 145 -10.78 -22.99 -18.33
C GLU A 145 -11.58 -23.70 -17.22
N ALA A 146 -12.04 -24.94 -17.44
CA ALA A 146 -12.84 -25.66 -16.45
C ALA A 146 -12.02 -25.98 -15.19
N SER A 147 -10.78 -26.42 -15.37
CA SER A 147 -9.82 -26.66 -14.29
C SER A 147 -9.48 -25.39 -13.51
N VAL A 148 -9.19 -24.28 -14.22
CA VAL A 148 -8.90 -22.99 -13.59
C VAL A 148 -10.09 -22.53 -12.77
N LYS A 149 -11.30 -22.56 -13.34
CA LYS A 149 -12.51 -22.13 -12.64
C LYS A 149 -12.74 -22.93 -11.36
N ALA A 150 -12.55 -24.25 -11.39
CA ALA A 150 -12.68 -25.09 -10.21
C ALA A 150 -11.62 -24.75 -9.13
N GLN A 151 -10.37 -24.55 -9.53
CA GLN A 151 -9.29 -24.18 -8.60
C GLN A 151 -9.49 -22.79 -7.99
N MET A 152 -9.96 -21.82 -8.77
CA MET A 152 -10.23 -20.46 -8.30
C MET A 152 -11.46 -20.42 -7.39
N GLN A 153 -12.44 -21.31 -7.60
CA GLN A 153 -13.53 -21.50 -6.65
C GLN A 153 -13.02 -22.00 -5.29
N ASP A 154 -12.12 -22.99 -5.28
CA ASP A 154 -11.48 -23.47 -4.03
C ASP A 154 -10.71 -22.33 -3.31
N VAL A 155 -10.08 -21.40 -4.06
CA VAL A 155 -9.42 -20.21 -3.49
C VAL A 155 -10.43 -19.25 -2.87
N ILE A 156 -11.55 -18.95 -3.55
CA ILE A 156 -12.61 -18.10 -2.99
C ILE A 156 -13.17 -18.70 -1.70
N ASP A 157 -13.36 -20.03 -1.65
CA ASP A 157 -13.88 -20.69 -0.46
C ASP A 157 -12.88 -20.68 0.70
N PHE A 158 -11.56 -20.73 0.42
CA PHE A 158 -10.53 -20.44 1.41
C PHE A 158 -10.60 -18.98 1.89
N GLU A 159 -10.72 -18.00 0.98
CA GLU A 159 -10.83 -16.58 1.34
C GLU A 159 -12.09 -16.30 2.19
N LYS A 160 -13.21 -17.00 1.96
CA LYS A 160 -14.39 -16.90 2.84
C LYS A 160 -14.10 -17.36 4.27
N ARG A 161 -13.34 -18.45 4.44
CA ARG A 161 -12.93 -18.91 5.78
C ARG A 161 -11.98 -17.90 6.44
N LEU A 162 -11.07 -17.31 5.66
CA LEU A 162 -10.18 -16.25 6.14
C LEU A 162 -10.99 -15.00 6.54
N ALA A 163 -11.95 -14.57 5.73
CA ALA A 163 -12.83 -13.43 5.99
C ALA A 163 -13.66 -13.63 7.27
N ASN A 164 -14.08 -14.86 7.55
CA ASN A 164 -14.82 -15.18 8.76
C ASN A 164 -14.00 -14.95 10.04
N ILE A 165 -12.69 -15.21 10.02
CA ILE A 165 -11.80 -14.99 11.17
C ILE A 165 -11.22 -13.56 11.23
N THR A 166 -11.29 -12.80 10.14
CA THR A 166 -10.87 -11.39 10.07
C THR A 166 -11.72 -10.53 11.00
N VAL A 167 -11.07 -9.72 11.85
CA VAL A 167 -11.77 -8.82 12.80
C VAL A 167 -12.49 -7.71 12.02
N PRO A 168 -13.78 -7.44 12.31
CA PRO A 168 -14.56 -6.39 11.65
C PRO A 168 -13.99 -4.97 11.82
N ALA A 169 -14.22 -4.09 10.85
CA ALA A 169 -13.65 -2.74 10.85
C ALA A 169 -14.15 -1.86 12.00
N GLU A 170 -15.37 -2.08 12.46
CA GLU A 170 -16.01 -1.40 13.59
C GLU A 170 -15.35 -1.74 14.93
N GLU A 171 -14.90 -2.98 15.10
CA GLU A 171 -14.17 -3.43 16.30
C GLU A 171 -12.73 -2.93 16.33
N ARG A 172 -12.23 -2.47 15.17
CA ARG A 172 -10.87 -1.97 14.97
C ARG A 172 -10.73 -0.45 15.07
N ARG A 173 -11.70 0.23 15.70
CA ARG A 173 -11.66 1.69 15.90
C ARG A 173 -11.06 2.12 17.25
N ASP A 174 -10.84 1.17 18.15
CA ASP A 174 -10.25 1.40 19.46
C ASP A 174 -8.76 1.04 19.43
N ASP A 175 -7.93 2.04 19.14
CA ASP A 175 -6.47 1.87 19.01
C ASP A 175 -5.83 1.33 20.29
N GLU A 176 -6.38 1.66 21.47
CA GLU A 176 -5.85 1.16 22.75
C GLU A 176 -6.05 -0.35 22.89
N ARG A 177 -7.21 -0.85 22.44
CA ARG A 177 -7.52 -2.28 22.42
C ARG A 177 -6.78 -3.04 21.34
N LEU A 178 -6.48 -2.41 20.20
CA LEU A 178 -5.72 -3.06 19.14
C LEU A 178 -4.24 -3.22 19.50
N TYR A 179 -3.69 -2.37 20.36
CA TYR A 179 -2.28 -2.39 20.70
C TYR A 179 -1.91 -3.58 21.61
N HIS A 180 -1.36 -4.65 21.03
CA HIS A 180 -0.78 -5.78 21.77
C HIS A 180 0.74 -5.86 21.51
N LYS A 181 1.51 -5.21 22.38
CA LYS A 181 2.97 -5.31 22.32
C LYS A 181 3.45 -6.60 22.96
N MET A 182 4.27 -7.34 22.22
CA MET A 182 4.91 -8.59 22.64
C MET A 182 6.29 -8.72 22.00
N THR A 183 7.00 -9.79 22.28
CA THR A 183 8.26 -10.17 21.63
C THR A 183 8.02 -11.09 20.45
N VAL A 184 8.99 -11.19 19.53
CA VAL A 184 8.94 -12.20 18.44
C VAL A 184 8.83 -13.62 18.99
N ALA A 185 9.44 -13.93 20.14
CA ALA A 185 9.30 -15.21 20.84
C ALA A 185 7.86 -15.49 21.33
N GLU A 186 7.18 -14.47 21.85
CA GLU A 186 5.77 -14.58 22.25
C GLU A 186 4.85 -14.74 21.05
N LEU A 187 5.09 -14.01 19.95
CA LEU A 187 4.39 -14.21 18.67
C LEU A 187 4.59 -15.64 18.15
N GLN A 188 5.81 -16.17 18.25
CA GLN A 188 6.12 -17.55 17.88
C GLN A 188 5.30 -18.57 18.68
N THR A 189 5.00 -18.27 19.94
CA THR A 189 4.19 -19.13 20.81
C THR A 189 2.70 -19.00 20.47
N GLY A 190 2.20 -17.78 20.24
CA GLY A 190 0.79 -17.52 19.99
C GLY A 190 0.30 -17.87 18.57
N ALA A 191 1.16 -17.78 17.56
CA ALA A 191 0.83 -18.04 16.17
C ALA A 191 1.95 -18.80 15.45
N PRO A 192 2.22 -20.08 15.79
CA PRO A 192 3.36 -20.85 15.28
C PRO A 192 3.24 -21.31 13.81
N LEU A 193 2.73 -20.48 12.91
CA LEU A 193 2.62 -20.81 11.49
C LEU A 193 3.99 -20.93 10.82
N LEU A 194 4.89 -20.01 11.14
CA LEU A 194 6.25 -19.90 10.59
C LEU A 194 7.27 -19.87 11.72
N ASN A 195 8.54 -20.04 11.38
CA ASN A 195 9.62 -19.57 12.22
C ASN A 195 9.74 -18.04 12.09
N TRP A 196 9.11 -17.29 12.98
CA TRP A 196 9.02 -15.82 12.91
C TRP A 196 10.37 -15.13 12.98
N THR A 197 11.30 -15.65 13.79
CA THR A 197 12.66 -15.11 13.86
C THR A 197 13.38 -15.30 12.52
N ALA A 198 13.30 -16.48 11.91
CA ALA A 198 13.88 -16.72 10.59
C ALA A 198 13.19 -15.86 9.51
N TYR A 199 11.87 -15.74 9.59
CA TYR A 199 11.06 -14.93 8.69
C TYR A 199 11.45 -13.45 8.73
N PHE A 200 11.56 -12.82 9.90
CA PHE A 200 12.01 -11.43 9.98
C PHE A 200 13.48 -11.30 9.56
N ASN A 201 14.34 -12.28 9.87
CA ASN A 201 15.74 -12.22 9.45
C ASN A 201 15.92 -12.35 7.93
N SER A 202 15.04 -13.06 7.21
CA SER A 202 15.09 -13.10 5.74
C SER A 202 14.81 -11.72 5.12
N ALA A 203 13.94 -10.91 5.73
CA ALA A 203 13.76 -9.50 5.39
C ALA A 203 14.97 -8.63 5.76
N PHE A 204 15.32 -8.59 7.05
CA PHE A 204 16.28 -7.63 7.58
C PHE A 204 17.74 -7.88 7.16
N SER A 205 18.07 -9.09 6.72
CA SER A 205 19.38 -9.40 6.13
C SER A 205 19.68 -8.54 4.87
N GLN A 206 18.66 -8.14 4.12
CA GLN A 206 18.80 -7.28 2.93
C GLN A 206 19.31 -5.87 3.25
N ILE A 207 19.23 -5.46 4.51
CA ILE A 207 19.80 -4.20 5.01
C ILE A 207 20.93 -4.42 6.03
N ASN A 208 21.52 -5.62 6.02
CA ASN A 208 22.59 -6.05 6.93
C ASN A 208 22.21 -5.88 8.41
N LYS A 209 20.99 -6.29 8.76
CA LYS A 209 20.46 -6.27 10.13
C LYS A 209 19.92 -7.63 10.52
N THR A 210 19.82 -7.84 11.83
CA THR A 210 19.33 -9.08 12.44
C THR A 210 18.27 -8.74 13.46
N ILE A 211 17.17 -9.49 13.43
CA ILE A 211 16.07 -9.40 14.38
C ILE A 211 16.22 -10.53 15.41
N PRO A 212 16.53 -10.21 16.69
CA PRO A 212 16.51 -11.21 17.75
C PRO A 212 15.08 -11.62 18.09
N ASP A 213 14.92 -12.78 18.71
CA ASP A 213 13.63 -13.26 19.21
C ASP A 213 13.06 -12.39 20.35
N THR A 214 13.91 -11.64 21.05
CA THR A 214 13.53 -10.62 22.04
C THR A 214 13.05 -9.30 21.43
N GLN A 215 13.06 -9.15 20.10
CA GLN A 215 12.62 -7.91 19.44
C GLN A 215 11.14 -7.64 19.77
N GLU A 216 10.83 -6.41 20.19
CA GLU A 216 9.45 -5.97 20.41
C GLU A 216 8.71 -5.81 19.06
N VAL A 217 7.47 -6.29 19.04
CA VAL A 217 6.50 -6.22 17.94
C VAL A 217 5.12 -5.88 18.50
N VAL A 218 4.37 -5.03 17.78
CA VAL A 218 2.94 -4.81 18.05
C VAL A 218 2.14 -5.70 17.11
N VAL A 219 1.26 -6.53 17.68
CA VAL A 219 0.34 -7.36 16.92
C VAL A 219 -1.06 -6.79 17.06
N TYR A 220 -1.62 -6.26 15.99
CA TYR A 220 -2.92 -5.58 16.02
C TYR A 220 -4.10 -6.54 16.07
N ALA A 221 -3.91 -7.79 15.63
CA ALA A 221 -4.96 -8.81 15.59
C ALA A 221 -4.45 -10.19 16.08
N PRO A 222 -4.10 -10.35 17.37
CA PRO A 222 -3.50 -11.60 17.87
C PRO A 222 -4.40 -12.83 17.71
N GLU A 223 -5.71 -12.69 17.96
CA GLU A 223 -6.67 -13.78 17.77
C GLU A 223 -6.80 -14.21 16.31
N TYR A 224 -6.76 -13.25 15.37
CA TYR A 224 -6.70 -13.53 13.95
C TYR A 224 -5.44 -14.34 13.62
N MET A 225 -4.27 -13.95 14.13
CA MET A 225 -3.02 -14.65 13.86
C MET A 225 -3.04 -16.11 14.33
N ALA A 226 -3.63 -16.36 15.51
CA ALA A 226 -3.82 -17.72 16.03
C ALA A 226 -4.80 -18.53 15.16
N ASN A 227 -5.99 -17.99 14.89
CA ASN A 227 -7.01 -18.67 14.07
C ASN A 227 -6.54 -18.92 12.63
N MET A 228 -5.79 -17.98 12.06
CA MET A 228 -5.20 -18.10 10.73
C MET A 228 -4.13 -19.19 10.71
N THR A 229 -3.32 -19.30 11.78
CA THR A 229 -2.35 -20.39 11.93
C THR A 229 -3.04 -21.75 11.89
N ASP A 230 -4.11 -21.93 12.67
CA ASP A 230 -4.85 -23.19 12.72
C ASP A 230 -5.53 -23.51 11.38
N LEU A 231 -6.18 -22.51 10.77
CA LEU A 231 -6.81 -22.63 9.45
C LEU A 231 -5.81 -23.07 8.38
N VAL A 232 -4.65 -22.41 8.28
CA VAL A 232 -3.66 -22.75 7.25
C VAL A 232 -3.07 -24.14 7.51
N ARG A 233 -2.79 -24.51 8.76
CA ARG A 233 -2.30 -25.85 9.11
C ARG A 233 -3.29 -26.96 8.73
N GLU A 234 -4.59 -26.71 8.88
CA GLU A 234 -5.64 -27.63 8.42
C GLU A 234 -5.52 -27.92 6.91
N TYR A 235 -5.35 -26.88 6.09
CA TYR A 235 -5.16 -27.05 4.64
C TYR A 235 -3.84 -27.75 4.31
N LEU A 236 -2.75 -27.39 4.99
CA LEU A 236 -1.43 -27.98 4.74
C LEU A 236 -1.34 -29.48 5.09
N ALA A 237 -2.27 -30.01 5.87
CA ALA A 237 -2.34 -31.43 6.23
C ALA A 237 -2.67 -32.36 5.06
N SER A 238 -3.13 -31.83 3.91
CA SER A 238 -3.46 -32.61 2.73
C SER A 238 -2.81 -32.05 1.46
N SER A 239 -2.50 -32.90 0.49
CA SER A 239 -1.95 -32.46 -0.80
C SER A 239 -2.91 -31.50 -1.53
N LYS A 240 -4.22 -31.75 -1.47
CA LYS A 240 -5.22 -30.83 -2.05
C LYS A 240 -5.18 -29.47 -1.36
N GLY A 241 -5.15 -29.43 -0.03
CA GLY A 241 -5.14 -28.15 0.69
C GLY A 241 -3.85 -27.35 0.47
N LYS A 242 -2.68 -28.02 0.35
CA LYS A 242 -1.44 -27.36 -0.08
C LYS A 242 -1.57 -26.66 -1.44
N VAL A 243 -2.18 -27.33 -2.43
CA VAL A 243 -2.48 -26.73 -3.74
C VAL A 243 -3.36 -25.48 -3.60
N ILE A 244 -4.36 -25.50 -2.73
CA ILE A 244 -5.25 -24.35 -2.49
C ILE A 244 -4.47 -23.17 -1.91
N ILE A 245 -3.63 -23.39 -0.89
CA ILE A 245 -2.82 -22.33 -0.29
C ILE A 245 -1.80 -21.77 -1.29
N CYS A 246 -1.16 -22.63 -2.08
CA CYS A 246 -0.28 -22.20 -3.17
C CYS A 246 -1.05 -21.34 -4.18
N ASN A 247 -2.22 -21.79 -4.64
CA ASN A 247 -3.04 -21.06 -5.60
C ASN A 247 -3.50 -19.70 -5.05
N TYR A 248 -3.85 -19.64 -3.77
CA TYR A 248 -4.22 -18.40 -3.09
C TYR A 248 -3.05 -17.40 -3.06
N LEU A 249 -1.85 -17.84 -2.67
CA LEU A 249 -0.67 -16.99 -2.62
C LEU A 249 -0.22 -16.54 -4.01
N ALA A 250 -0.22 -17.45 -4.98
CA ALA A 250 0.08 -17.13 -6.38
C ALA A 250 -0.95 -16.15 -6.96
N TRP A 251 -2.23 -16.33 -6.65
CA TRP A 251 -3.28 -15.41 -7.05
C TRP A 251 -3.09 -14.02 -6.46
N SER A 252 -2.81 -13.90 -5.15
CA SER A 252 -2.54 -12.62 -4.49
C SER A 252 -1.38 -11.87 -5.15
N MET A 253 -0.32 -12.61 -5.50
CA MET A 253 0.82 -12.09 -6.25
C MET A 253 0.42 -11.60 -7.64
N VAL A 254 -0.26 -12.43 -8.43
CA VAL A 254 -0.68 -12.11 -9.81
C VAL A 254 -1.63 -10.92 -9.83
N HIS A 255 -2.67 -10.94 -9.00
CA HIS A 255 -3.66 -9.88 -8.90
C HIS A 255 -3.00 -8.50 -8.68
N SER A 256 -2.01 -8.45 -7.77
CA SER A 256 -1.28 -7.22 -7.45
C SER A 256 -0.41 -6.65 -8.58
N MET A 257 -0.28 -7.38 -9.70
CA MET A 257 0.59 -7.02 -10.83
C MET A 257 -0.13 -6.97 -12.17
N VAL A 258 -1.43 -7.31 -12.21
CA VAL A 258 -2.22 -7.34 -13.46
C VAL A 258 -2.20 -6.01 -14.21
N SER A 259 -2.15 -4.88 -13.48
CA SER A 259 -2.10 -3.55 -14.08
C SER A 259 -0.81 -3.25 -14.85
N TYR A 260 0.24 -4.04 -14.64
CA TYR A 260 1.56 -3.87 -15.28
C TYR A 260 1.80 -4.85 -16.45
N LEU A 261 0.80 -5.67 -16.77
CA LEU A 261 0.85 -6.64 -17.87
C LEU A 261 0.14 -6.12 -19.11
N SER A 262 0.19 -6.87 -20.21
CA SER A 262 -0.42 -6.52 -21.50
C SER A 262 -1.94 -6.31 -21.43
N GLU A 263 -2.49 -5.66 -22.45
CA GLU A 263 -3.90 -5.27 -22.54
C GLU A 263 -4.89 -6.40 -22.17
N PRO A 264 -4.76 -7.65 -22.64
CA PRO A 264 -5.69 -8.72 -22.27
C PRO A 264 -5.83 -8.94 -20.76
N PHE A 265 -4.73 -8.79 -19.99
CA PHE A 265 -4.76 -8.89 -18.53
C PHE A 265 -5.46 -7.69 -17.90
N ARG A 266 -5.16 -6.48 -18.38
CA ARG A 266 -5.78 -5.24 -17.89
C ARG A 266 -7.28 -5.21 -18.17
N GLU A 267 -7.71 -5.65 -19.35
CA GLU A 267 -9.13 -5.78 -19.70
C GLU A 267 -9.87 -6.79 -18.82
N ALA A 268 -9.26 -7.94 -18.52
CA ALA A 268 -9.86 -8.93 -17.63
C ALA A 268 -10.15 -8.34 -16.23
N SER A 269 -9.30 -7.43 -15.73
CA SER A 269 -9.49 -6.77 -14.43
C SER A 269 -10.72 -5.84 -14.36
N LYS A 270 -11.19 -5.33 -15.51
CA LYS A 270 -12.32 -4.40 -15.57
C LYS A 270 -13.63 -5.01 -15.09
N VAL A 271 -13.81 -6.32 -15.25
CA VAL A 271 -15.02 -7.04 -14.82
C VAL A 271 -15.24 -6.90 -13.31
N LEU A 272 -14.19 -7.18 -12.52
CA LEU A 272 -14.24 -7.01 -11.08
C LEU A 272 -14.38 -5.54 -10.68
N ARG A 273 -13.62 -4.65 -11.32
CA ARG A 273 -13.68 -3.20 -11.06
C ARG A 273 -15.09 -2.65 -11.25
N LYS A 274 -15.76 -3.04 -12.34
CA LYS A 274 -17.14 -2.64 -12.62
C LYS A 274 -18.13 -3.18 -11.59
N ALA A 275 -17.93 -4.41 -11.11
CA ALA A 275 -18.77 -4.98 -10.06
C ALA A 275 -18.60 -4.25 -8.72
N LEU A 276 -17.37 -3.83 -8.36
CA LEU A 276 -17.07 -3.14 -7.11
C LEU A 276 -17.44 -1.65 -7.14
N MET A 277 -17.15 -0.95 -8.25
CA MET A 277 -17.22 0.52 -8.33
C MET A 277 -18.36 1.04 -9.22
N GLY A 278 -19.08 0.17 -9.92
CA GLY A 278 -20.12 0.55 -10.88
C GLY A 278 -19.60 1.09 -12.22
N SER A 279 -18.28 1.29 -12.36
CA SER A 279 -17.60 1.74 -13.57
C SER A 279 -16.39 0.86 -13.86
N ASP A 280 -16.10 0.62 -15.14
CA ASP A 280 -14.91 -0.11 -15.56
C ASP A 280 -13.61 0.71 -15.47
N GLY A 281 -13.71 1.99 -15.10
CA GLY A 281 -12.57 2.86 -14.86
C GLY A 281 -11.69 3.09 -16.08
N SER A 282 -12.31 3.20 -17.26
CA SER A 282 -11.65 3.52 -18.54
C SER A 282 -11.02 4.93 -18.54
N ASP A 283 -9.95 5.11 -17.77
CA ASP A 283 -9.07 6.27 -17.86
C ASP A 283 -8.23 6.20 -19.13
N THR A 284 -7.95 7.36 -19.72
CA THR A 284 -6.98 7.45 -20.83
C THR A 284 -5.59 7.05 -20.34
N ALA A 285 -4.80 6.37 -21.17
CA ALA A 285 -3.48 5.84 -20.80
C ALA A 285 -2.58 6.89 -20.12
N TRP A 286 -2.51 8.11 -20.67
CA TRP A 286 -1.73 9.20 -20.07
C TRP A 286 -2.18 9.56 -18.65
N ARG A 287 -3.49 9.51 -18.36
CA ARG A 287 -4.06 9.89 -17.07
C ARG A 287 -3.78 8.81 -16.02
N TYR A 288 -3.90 7.54 -16.43
CA TYR A 288 -3.47 6.41 -15.62
C TYR A 288 -1.99 6.54 -15.26
N CYS A 289 -1.13 6.77 -16.26
CA CYS A 289 0.31 6.86 -16.04
C CYS A 289 0.75 8.06 -15.19
N VAL A 290 0.09 9.22 -15.29
CA VAL A 290 0.34 10.33 -14.36
C VAL A 290 -0.03 9.93 -12.93
N THR A 291 -1.15 9.25 -12.74
CA THR A 291 -1.63 8.82 -11.43
C THR A 291 -0.70 7.78 -10.81
N ASP A 292 -0.27 6.80 -11.59
CA ASP A 292 0.68 5.76 -11.18
C ASP A 292 2.08 6.33 -10.87
N THR A 293 2.60 7.21 -11.73
CA THR A 293 3.86 7.94 -11.47
C THR A 293 3.78 8.75 -10.18
N ASN A 294 2.63 9.36 -9.89
CA ASN A 294 2.42 10.09 -8.66
C ASN A 294 2.41 9.19 -7.41
N ALA A 295 1.86 7.98 -7.51
CA ALA A 295 1.89 7.00 -6.43
C ALA A 295 3.33 6.53 -6.13
N VAL A 296 4.17 6.39 -7.18
CA VAL A 296 5.53 5.85 -7.07
C VAL A 296 6.57 6.91 -6.67
N ILE A 297 6.57 8.06 -7.35
CA ILE A 297 7.62 9.10 -7.24
C ILE A 297 6.99 10.50 -7.14
N GLY A 298 5.85 10.60 -6.47
CA GLY A 298 5.05 11.82 -6.44
C GLY A 298 5.64 13.03 -5.72
N PHE A 299 6.70 12.91 -4.91
CA PHE A 299 7.41 14.11 -4.42
C PHE A 299 8.21 14.80 -5.53
N ALA A 300 8.72 14.05 -6.52
CA ALA A 300 9.37 14.63 -7.68
C ALA A 300 8.36 15.34 -8.59
N LEU A 301 7.20 14.72 -8.84
CA LEU A 301 6.08 15.40 -9.52
C LEU A 301 5.56 16.59 -8.71
N GLY A 302 5.53 16.46 -7.38
CA GLY A 302 5.19 17.53 -6.45
C GLY A 302 6.10 18.73 -6.59
N ALA A 303 7.41 18.52 -6.77
CA ALA A 303 8.36 19.61 -7.01
C ALA A 303 8.04 20.36 -8.30
N MET A 304 7.65 19.66 -9.38
CA MET A 304 7.20 20.29 -10.63
C MET A 304 5.88 21.04 -10.43
N PHE A 305 4.91 20.41 -9.76
CA PHE A 305 3.58 20.95 -9.53
C PHE A 305 3.62 22.25 -8.73
N VAL A 306 4.29 22.23 -7.59
CA VAL A 306 4.37 23.36 -6.65
C VAL A 306 4.98 24.59 -7.31
N ARG A 307 5.99 24.44 -8.17
CA ARG A 307 6.60 25.56 -8.89
C ARG A 307 5.64 26.30 -9.82
N GLU A 308 4.57 25.64 -10.24
CA GLU A 308 3.61 26.17 -11.21
C GLU A 308 2.34 26.71 -10.56
N VAL A 309 1.86 26.04 -9.52
CA VAL A 309 0.55 26.35 -8.94
C VAL A 309 0.63 27.06 -7.60
N PHE A 310 1.78 27.02 -6.93
CA PHE A 310 1.89 27.47 -5.56
C PHE A 310 2.68 28.76 -5.50
N ASP A 311 1.98 29.86 -5.79
CA ASP A 311 2.50 31.21 -5.60
C ASP A 311 2.85 31.43 -4.11
N GLY A 312 3.92 32.17 -3.86
CA GLY A 312 4.48 32.35 -2.51
C GLY A 312 3.49 32.86 -1.46
N ASP A 313 2.44 33.58 -1.89
CA ASP A 313 1.42 34.18 -1.01
C ASP A 313 0.31 33.20 -0.58
N SER A 314 0.18 32.03 -1.22
CA SER A 314 -0.85 31.04 -0.84
C SER A 314 -0.52 30.32 0.48
N LYS A 315 0.77 30.11 0.79
CA LYS A 315 1.20 29.46 2.06
C LYS A 315 0.81 30.30 3.28
N PRO A 316 1.17 31.61 3.35
CA PRO A 316 0.87 32.43 4.52
C PRO A 316 -0.64 32.63 4.73
N LEU A 317 -1.42 32.78 3.65
CA LEU A 317 -2.87 32.91 3.75
C LEU A 317 -3.53 31.63 4.29
N ALA A 318 -3.14 30.46 3.77
CA ALA A 318 -3.61 29.18 4.30
C ALA A 318 -3.18 28.96 5.77
N GLN A 319 -1.96 29.36 6.13
CA GLN A 319 -1.47 29.34 7.52
C GLN A 319 -2.34 30.18 8.45
N ASN A 320 -2.68 31.40 8.04
CA ASN A 320 -3.56 32.27 8.84
C ASN A 320 -4.95 31.65 9.02
N MET A 321 -5.56 31.11 7.96
CA MET A 321 -6.86 30.44 8.04
C MET A 321 -6.83 29.24 9.01
N ILE A 322 -5.79 28.41 8.94
CA ILE A 322 -5.63 27.27 9.86
C ILE A 322 -5.47 27.73 11.30
N GLN A 323 -4.73 28.82 11.52
CA GLN A 323 -4.56 29.41 12.84
C GLN A 323 -5.89 29.93 13.39
N GLU A 324 -6.70 30.61 12.59
CA GLU A 324 -8.03 31.08 12.98
C GLU A 324 -8.96 29.92 13.36
N VAL A 325 -8.95 28.81 12.61
CA VAL A 325 -9.72 27.61 12.94
C VAL A 325 -9.24 26.97 14.25
N LYS A 326 -7.92 26.87 14.46
CA LYS A 326 -7.34 26.38 15.73
C LYS A 326 -7.78 27.26 16.91
N ASP A 327 -7.74 28.57 16.74
CA ASP A 327 -8.13 29.51 17.80
C ASP A 327 -9.63 29.45 18.08
N ALA A 328 -10.47 29.34 17.05
CA ALA A 328 -11.91 29.11 17.22
C ALA A 328 -12.20 27.79 17.97
N PHE A 329 -11.52 26.70 17.62
CA PHE A 329 -11.64 25.42 18.33
C PHE A 329 -11.28 25.57 19.82
N LYS A 330 -10.15 26.21 20.12
CA LYS A 330 -9.70 26.45 21.50
C LYS A 330 -10.65 27.35 22.28
N ASN A 331 -11.18 28.40 21.64
CA ASN A 331 -12.14 29.32 22.24
C ASN A 331 -13.48 28.64 22.54
N ASN A 332 -13.82 27.56 21.83
CA ASN A 332 -15.01 26.76 22.11
C ASN A 332 -14.84 25.80 23.29
N LEU A 333 -13.63 25.35 23.62
CA LEU A 333 -13.40 24.37 24.69
C LEU A 333 -14.03 24.78 26.05
N PRO A 334 -13.88 26.02 26.56
CA PRO A 334 -14.51 26.44 27.82
C PRO A 334 -16.04 26.34 27.83
N MET A 335 -16.69 26.37 26.66
CA MET A 335 -18.14 26.30 26.53
C MET A 335 -18.70 24.87 26.52
N LEU A 336 -17.83 23.85 26.43
CA LEU A 336 -18.23 22.45 26.38
C LEU A 336 -18.59 21.91 27.77
N LYS A 337 -19.90 21.83 28.05
CA LYS A 337 -20.45 21.39 29.35
C LYS A 337 -20.29 19.89 29.63
N TRP A 338 -20.04 19.07 28.61
CA TRP A 338 -19.90 17.62 28.76
C TRP A 338 -18.48 17.18 29.17
N MET A 339 -17.50 18.08 29.08
CA MET A 339 -16.13 17.86 29.56
C MET A 339 -15.96 18.46 30.94
N ASP A 340 -15.19 17.83 31.83
CA ASP A 340 -14.74 18.48 33.05
C ASP A 340 -13.62 19.51 32.76
N ARG A 341 -13.13 20.18 33.81
CA ARG A 341 -12.11 21.22 33.66
C ARG A 341 -10.75 20.66 33.25
N GLU A 342 -10.32 19.57 33.85
CA GLU A 342 -9.02 18.95 33.61
C GLU A 342 -8.94 18.45 32.16
N THR A 343 -9.98 17.76 31.69
CA THR A 343 -10.08 17.28 30.31
C THR A 343 -10.04 18.44 29.29
N ARG A 344 -10.66 19.59 29.60
CA ARG A 344 -10.58 20.79 28.74
C ARG A 344 -9.18 21.39 28.68
N GLU A 345 -8.46 21.41 29.80
CA GLU A 345 -7.08 21.91 29.87
C GLU A 345 -6.16 21.01 29.01
N LEU A 346 -6.26 19.68 29.14
CA LEU A 346 -5.52 18.73 28.31
C LEU A 346 -5.87 18.82 26.82
N ALA A 347 -7.16 18.99 26.48
CA ALA A 347 -7.59 19.17 25.10
C ALA A 347 -7.01 20.45 24.48
N LYS A 348 -6.91 21.52 25.27
CA LYS A 348 -6.28 22.77 24.85
C LYS A 348 -4.78 22.60 24.63
N GLU A 349 -4.09 21.94 25.56
CA GLU A 349 -2.65 21.63 25.42
C GLU A 349 -2.38 20.82 24.15
N LYS A 350 -3.21 19.81 23.86
CA LYS A 350 -3.12 19.03 22.62
C LYS A 350 -3.32 19.91 21.39
N ALA A 351 -4.32 20.80 21.40
CA ALA A 351 -4.62 21.71 20.30
C ALA A 351 -3.48 22.72 20.05
N ASP A 352 -2.88 23.27 21.12
CA ASP A 352 -1.72 24.16 21.05
C ASP A 352 -0.47 23.45 20.51
N ALA A 353 -0.34 22.14 20.75
CA ALA A 353 0.75 21.32 20.26
C ALA A 353 0.56 20.79 18.81
N ILE A 354 -0.56 21.09 18.13
CA ILE A 354 -0.79 20.62 16.76
C ILE A 354 0.23 21.26 15.81
N THR A 355 1.01 20.44 15.13
CA THR A 355 1.89 20.91 14.04
C THR A 355 1.10 20.95 12.73
N ASP A 356 1.17 22.07 12.01
CA ASP A 356 0.61 22.18 10.65
C ASP A 356 1.70 22.02 9.58
N MET A 357 1.40 21.24 8.54
CA MET A 357 2.21 21.16 7.32
C MET A 357 1.36 21.53 6.11
N ILE A 358 1.80 22.53 5.36
CA ILE A 358 0.97 23.20 4.35
C ILE A 358 1.70 23.24 3.02
N GLY A 359 1.00 22.83 1.97
CA GLY A 359 1.47 22.80 0.60
C GLY A 359 2.38 21.59 0.33
N PHE A 360 3.61 21.65 0.83
CA PHE A 360 4.65 20.68 0.48
C PHE A 360 5.80 20.65 1.50
N PRO A 361 6.57 19.54 1.57
CA PRO A 361 7.78 19.50 2.38
C PRO A 361 8.92 20.29 1.75
N ASP A 362 9.67 21.02 2.57
CA ASP A 362 10.76 21.89 2.09
C ASP A 362 11.86 21.15 1.30
N PHE A 363 12.04 19.84 1.50
CA PHE A 363 13.09 19.10 0.81
C PHE A 363 12.85 18.99 -0.71
N ILE A 364 11.61 19.16 -1.19
CA ILE A 364 11.31 19.00 -2.63
C ILE A 364 11.76 20.21 -3.46
N THR A 365 11.99 21.36 -2.83
CA THR A 365 12.48 22.57 -3.52
C THR A 365 14.00 22.62 -3.61
N ASP A 366 14.71 21.73 -2.91
CA ASP A 366 16.15 21.53 -2.98
C ASP A 366 16.45 20.28 -3.83
N PRO A 367 16.96 20.43 -5.07
CA PRO A 367 17.26 19.32 -5.96
C PRO A 367 18.13 18.22 -5.33
N LYS A 368 19.10 18.58 -4.50
CA LYS A 368 20.02 17.60 -3.88
C LYS A 368 19.31 16.74 -2.85
N LYS A 369 18.42 17.34 -2.04
CA LYS A 369 17.64 16.59 -1.04
C LYS A 369 16.58 15.73 -1.70
N LEU A 370 15.95 16.23 -2.76
CA LEU A 370 15.01 15.46 -3.56
C LEU A 370 15.69 14.25 -4.21
N ASP A 371 16.90 14.42 -4.77
CA ASP A 371 17.69 13.31 -5.32
C ASP A 371 18.08 12.28 -4.25
N GLU A 372 18.48 12.72 -3.06
CA GLU A 372 18.81 11.82 -1.95
C GLU A 372 17.59 10.99 -1.47
N LYS A 373 16.37 11.55 -1.54
CA LYS A 373 15.12 10.82 -1.22
C LYS A 373 14.97 9.57 -2.10
N TYR A 374 15.32 9.68 -3.39
CA TYR A 374 15.17 8.62 -4.41
C TYR A 374 16.48 7.94 -4.81
N LYS A 375 17.52 8.10 -4.00
CA LYS A 375 18.82 7.45 -4.22
C LYS A 375 18.72 5.94 -4.11
N GLY A 376 19.23 5.25 -5.14
CA GLY A 376 19.19 3.79 -5.25
C GLY A 376 17.91 3.24 -5.88
N LEU A 377 17.00 4.10 -6.36
CA LEU A 377 15.87 3.74 -7.20
C LEU A 377 16.15 4.21 -8.63
N GLU A 378 16.26 3.29 -9.57
CA GLU A 378 16.49 3.58 -10.99
C GLU A 378 15.36 2.97 -11.83
N PHE A 379 15.08 3.60 -12.96
CA PHE A 379 14.03 3.20 -13.89
C PHE A 379 14.56 3.10 -15.30
N GLU A 380 14.01 2.16 -16.05
CA GLU A 380 14.29 2.00 -17.48
C GLU A 380 13.00 2.21 -18.27
N GLU A 381 13.07 2.93 -19.40
CA GLU A 381 11.87 3.30 -20.17
C GLU A 381 11.12 2.08 -20.75
N ASN A 382 11.77 0.93 -20.89
CA ASN A 382 11.20 -0.26 -21.54
C ASN A 382 10.89 -1.38 -20.55
N GLU A 383 10.91 -1.11 -19.25
CA GLU A 383 10.83 -2.14 -18.20
C GLU A 383 9.75 -1.78 -17.16
N TYR A 384 8.55 -1.42 -17.59
CA TYR A 384 7.49 -0.95 -16.68
C TYR A 384 7.15 -1.95 -15.56
N PHE A 385 7.10 -3.24 -15.88
CA PHE A 385 6.84 -4.31 -14.91
C PHE A 385 7.98 -4.40 -13.87
N GLU A 386 9.23 -4.44 -14.33
CA GLU A 386 10.40 -4.52 -13.47
C GLU A 386 10.63 -3.23 -12.66
N ASN A 387 10.30 -2.06 -13.23
CA ASN A 387 10.30 -0.79 -12.51
C ASN A 387 9.40 -0.88 -11.28
N ASN A 388 8.18 -1.41 -11.41
CA ASN A 388 7.26 -1.59 -10.28
C ASN A 388 7.78 -2.58 -9.23
N ILE A 389 8.52 -3.63 -9.64
CA ILE A 389 9.23 -4.51 -8.71
C ILE A 389 10.33 -3.74 -7.97
N ARG A 390 11.15 -2.95 -8.67
CA ARG A 390 12.22 -2.14 -8.06
C ARG A 390 11.66 -1.13 -7.05
N VAL A 391 10.52 -0.50 -7.34
CA VAL A 391 9.82 0.39 -6.40
C VAL A 391 9.45 -0.36 -5.14
N SER A 392 8.81 -1.52 -5.28
CA SER A 392 8.36 -2.34 -4.14
C SER A 392 9.54 -2.73 -3.23
N GLN A 393 10.64 -3.19 -3.82
CA GLN A 393 11.88 -3.53 -3.12
C GLN A 393 12.55 -2.31 -2.48
N PHE A 394 12.50 -1.16 -3.13
CA PHE A 394 13.04 0.09 -2.60
C PHE A 394 12.26 0.56 -1.38
N LEU A 395 10.92 0.56 -1.47
CA LEU A 395 10.03 0.96 -0.37
C LEU A 395 10.16 0.03 0.83
N LEU A 396 10.21 -1.29 0.61
CA LEU A 396 10.42 -2.27 1.67
C LEU A 396 11.76 -2.04 2.40
N ARG A 397 12.86 -1.82 1.65
CA ARG A 397 14.16 -1.50 2.24
C ARG A 397 14.13 -0.20 3.05
N LYS A 398 13.48 0.85 2.55
CA LYS A 398 13.32 2.12 3.28
C LYS A 398 12.47 1.93 4.54
N ASN A 399 11.39 1.15 4.47
CA ASN A 399 10.54 0.84 5.63
C ASN A 399 11.33 0.13 6.73
N MET A 400 12.07 -0.95 6.40
CA MET A 400 12.90 -1.67 7.37
C MET A 400 13.96 -0.79 8.04
N GLN A 401 14.55 0.16 7.31
CA GLN A 401 15.54 1.10 7.86
C GLN A 401 14.96 2.02 8.94
N ARG A 402 13.65 2.27 8.94
CA ARG A 402 12.98 3.11 9.95
C ARG A 402 13.14 2.54 11.36
N LEU A 403 13.21 1.21 11.50
CA LEU A 403 13.30 0.55 12.81
C LEU A 403 14.50 1.01 13.62
N TYR A 404 15.57 1.44 12.94
CA TYR A 404 16.84 1.85 13.54
C TYR A 404 17.01 3.38 13.58
N ARG A 405 15.93 4.14 13.40
CA ARG A 405 15.94 5.60 13.38
C ARG A 405 14.80 6.17 14.22
N PRO A 406 14.99 7.36 14.82
CA PRO A 406 13.88 8.04 15.50
C PRO A 406 12.80 8.44 14.49
N SER A 407 11.58 8.63 15.00
CA SER A 407 10.47 9.17 14.22
C SER A 407 10.77 10.57 13.71
N ASN A 408 10.50 10.82 12.42
CA ASN A 408 10.64 12.13 11.83
C ASN A 408 9.26 12.82 11.73
N LYS A 409 9.06 13.84 12.56
CA LYS A 409 7.82 14.65 12.57
C LYS A 409 7.64 15.52 11.32
N THR A 410 8.64 15.61 10.46
CA THR A 410 8.55 16.36 9.18
C THR A 410 8.30 15.45 7.98
N GLU A 411 8.09 14.15 8.20
CA GLU A 411 7.79 13.20 7.13
C GLU A 411 6.31 13.25 6.75
N TRP A 412 6.07 13.41 5.45
CA TRP A 412 4.74 13.46 4.85
C TRP A 412 4.28 12.08 4.39
N GLU A 413 3.01 11.76 4.66
CA GLU A 413 2.34 10.54 4.18
C GLU A 413 1.67 10.73 2.81
N MET A 414 1.29 11.96 2.47
CA MET A 414 0.72 12.32 1.17
C MET A 414 1.69 13.16 0.33
N THR A 415 1.59 13.05 -0.98
CA THR A 415 2.39 13.87 -1.91
C THR A 415 1.77 15.25 -2.07
N PRO A 416 2.55 16.28 -2.47
CA PRO A 416 2.03 17.65 -2.64
C PRO A 416 0.87 17.76 -3.63
N THR A 417 0.77 16.84 -4.57
CA THR A 417 -0.26 16.75 -5.60
C THR A 417 -1.51 16.05 -5.11
N THR A 418 -1.61 15.57 -3.87
CA THR A 418 -2.83 14.90 -3.42
C THR A 418 -3.95 15.91 -3.15
N VAL A 419 -5.15 15.67 -3.68
CA VAL A 419 -6.36 16.44 -3.35
C VAL A 419 -7.06 15.78 -2.16
N ASN A 420 -6.46 15.95 -0.97
CA ASN A 420 -6.98 15.43 0.29
C ASN A 420 -6.33 16.18 1.46
N ALA A 421 -6.69 15.87 2.70
CA ALA A 421 -6.00 16.30 3.91
C ALA A 421 -6.00 15.16 4.93
N TYR A 422 -5.09 15.20 5.91
CA TYR A 422 -5.03 14.18 6.95
C TYR A 422 -4.56 14.71 8.30
N TYR A 423 -4.86 13.93 9.34
CA TYR A 423 -4.32 14.09 10.69
C TYR A 423 -3.62 12.79 11.09
N THR A 424 -2.38 12.91 11.58
CA THR A 424 -1.61 11.76 12.11
C THR A 424 -1.58 11.83 13.63
N PRO A 425 -2.27 10.92 14.35
CA PRO A 425 -2.35 10.94 15.82
C PRO A 425 -0.98 10.88 16.52
N THR A 426 -0.09 9.98 16.08
CA THR A 426 1.23 9.77 16.69
C THR A 426 2.14 11.00 16.58
N LYS A 427 1.95 11.84 15.55
CA LYS A 427 2.71 13.08 15.34
C LYS A 427 1.98 14.34 15.84
N ASN A 428 0.70 14.21 16.21
CA ASN A 428 -0.21 15.33 16.47
C ASN A 428 -0.13 16.40 15.37
N GLN A 429 -0.27 15.96 14.12
CA GLN A 429 0.02 16.78 12.95
C GLN A 429 -1.16 16.82 11.99
N ILE A 430 -1.48 18.01 11.49
CA ILE A 430 -2.43 18.23 10.39
C ILE A 430 -1.67 18.58 9.12
N VAL A 431 -2.05 18.00 7.98
CA VAL A 431 -1.36 18.20 6.72
C VAL A 431 -2.33 18.52 5.59
N PHE A 432 -2.04 19.59 4.87
CA PHE A 432 -2.79 20.07 3.72
C PHE A 432 -1.86 20.16 2.50
N PRO A 433 -1.79 19.13 1.65
CA PRO A 433 -1.06 19.19 0.39
C PRO A 433 -1.49 20.34 -0.52
N ALA A 434 -0.58 20.82 -1.37
CA ALA A 434 -0.86 21.88 -2.33
C ALA A 434 -2.05 21.55 -3.25
N GLY A 435 -2.26 20.27 -3.55
CA GLY A 435 -3.36 19.79 -4.36
C GLY A 435 -4.76 20.06 -3.78
N ILE A 436 -4.94 20.19 -2.45
CA ILE A 436 -6.24 20.58 -1.90
C ILE A 436 -6.42 22.10 -1.79
N LEU A 437 -5.32 22.85 -1.83
CA LEU A 437 -5.30 24.32 -1.72
C LEU A 437 -5.59 25.00 -3.06
N GLN A 438 -6.67 24.58 -3.71
CA GLN A 438 -7.18 25.13 -4.96
C GLN A 438 -8.71 25.06 -4.97
N ALA A 439 -9.35 25.75 -5.92
CA ALA A 439 -10.80 25.70 -6.09
C ALA A 439 -11.31 24.26 -6.27
N PRO A 440 -12.48 23.91 -5.68
CA PRO A 440 -13.41 24.79 -4.97
C PRO A 440 -13.11 24.96 -3.47
N PHE A 441 -12.08 24.33 -2.93
CA PHE A 441 -11.81 24.34 -1.48
C PHE A 441 -11.17 25.65 -1.01
N TYR A 442 -10.27 26.21 -1.83
CA TYR A 442 -9.52 27.40 -1.48
C TYR A 442 -9.15 28.21 -2.73
N ASP A 443 -9.39 29.51 -2.68
CA ASP A 443 -8.83 30.50 -3.60
C ASP A 443 -8.67 31.79 -2.77
N PRO A 444 -7.51 32.46 -2.80
CA PRO A 444 -7.29 33.66 -1.99
C PRO A 444 -8.23 34.81 -2.35
N ASN A 445 -8.91 34.75 -3.50
CA ASN A 445 -9.87 35.75 -3.95
C ASN A 445 -11.34 35.34 -3.71
N TYR A 446 -11.59 34.15 -3.15
CA TYR A 446 -12.96 33.75 -2.81
C TYR A 446 -13.46 34.51 -1.57
N PRO A 447 -14.79 34.77 -1.47
CA PRO A 447 -15.38 35.57 -0.41
C PRO A 447 -15.17 35.06 1.01
#